data_AF-A0A8J5KCH2-F1
#
_entry.id   AF-A0A8J5KCH2-F1
#
_cell.length_a   1.000
_cell.length_b   1.000
_cell.length_c   1.000
_cell.angle_alpha   90.00
_cell.angle_beta   90.00
_cell.angle_gamma   90.00
#
_symmetry.space_group_name_H-M   'P 1'
#
loop_
_entity.id
_entity.type
_entity.pdbx_description
1 polymer ?
#
loop_
_entity_poly.entity_id
_entity_poly.type
_entity_poly.pdbx_seq_one_letter_code
_entity_poly.pdbx_strand_id
1 'polypeptide(L)'
;MSRLLLFSLLAVVVARVAANGHDVGQPATFDCTQDGFFADHGRNCVVYYRCANGDMTAFGCNKGHLFDETSSKCLPADSVTC
;
A
#
# COMPACT_ATOMS: atom_id res chain seq x y z
N MET A 1 -52.95 6.23 -5.57
CA MET A 1 -52.19 5.47 -4.55
C MET A 1 -50.99 4.70 -5.12
N SER A 2 -50.73 4.67 -6.44
CA SER A 2 -49.63 3.90 -7.06
C SER A 2 -48.53 4.79 -7.66
N ARG A 3 -47.95 5.67 -6.85
CA ARG A 3 -46.74 6.44 -7.23
C ARG A 3 -45.75 6.60 -6.08
N LEU A 4 -46.20 6.53 -4.81
CA LEU A 4 -45.29 6.53 -3.67
C LEU A 4 -44.44 5.26 -3.54
N LEU A 5 -44.90 4.11 -4.06
CA LEU A 5 -44.15 2.84 -4.03
C LEU A 5 -42.97 2.80 -5.01
N LEU A 6 -42.96 3.66 -6.04
CA LEU A 6 -41.88 3.74 -7.03
C LEU A 6 -40.72 4.63 -6.54
N PHE A 7 -41.00 5.65 -5.73
CA PHE A 7 -39.96 6.54 -5.18
C PHE A 7 -39.18 5.90 -4.02
N SER A 8 -39.79 4.96 -3.29
CA SER A 8 -39.13 4.23 -2.21
C SER A 8 -38.13 3.17 -2.69
N LEU A 9 -38.25 2.68 -3.94
CA LEU A 9 -37.31 1.70 -4.51
C LEU A 9 -35.95 2.31 -4.85
N LEU A 10 -35.88 3.63 -5.13
CA LEU A 10 -34.62 4.32 -5.40
C LEU A 10 -33.79 4.58 -4.13
N ALA A 11 -34.41 4.62 -2.95
CA ALA A 11 -33.71 4.93 -1.70
C ALA A 11 -33.13 3.70 -0.99
N VAL A 12 -33.59 2.48 -1.29
CA VAL A 12 -33.14 1.25 -0.60
C VAL A 12 -31.84 0.68 -1.21
N VAL A 13 -31.47 1.06 -2.43
CA VAL A 13 -30.29 0.49 -3.12
C VAL A 13 -28.98 1.20 -2.76
N VAL A 14 -29.01 2.34 -2.06
CA VAL A 14 -27.78 3.07 -1.68
C VAL A 14 -27.43 2.84 -0.20
N ALA A 15 -27.40 1.58 0.22
CA ALA A 15 -26.87 1.21 1.53
C ALA A 15 -25.87 0.06 1.37
N ARG A 16 -24.63 0.34 1.79
CA ARG A 16 -23.47 -0.56 1.96
C ARG A 16 -22.66 -0.89 0.69
N VAL A 17 -21.86 0.07 0.23
CA VAL A 17 -20.49 -0.32 -0.18
C VAL A 17 -19.66 -0.29 1.09
N ALA A 18 -19.62 -1.41 1.81
CA ALA A 18 -18.51 -1.66 2.71
C ALA A 18 -17.28 -1.79 1.81
N ALA A 19 -16.27 -0.96 2.06
CA ALA A 19 -14.98 -0.98 1.40
C ALA A 19 -14.28 -2.31 1.66
N ASN A 20 -14.69 -3.35 0.94
CA ASN A 20 -13.95 -4.59 0.81
C ASN A 20 -13.16 -4.44 -0.48
N GLY A 21 -11.88 -4.06 -0.34
CA GLY A 21 -10.92 -4.07 -1.44
C GLY A 21 -10.97 -5.45 -2.11
N HIS A 22 -11.33 -5.43 -3.38
CA HIS A 22 -11.54 -6.64 -4.18
C HIS A 22 -10.22 -6.99 -4.86
N ASP A 23 -9.76 -8.20 -4.55
CA ASP A 23 -8.59 -8.92 -5.06
C ASP A 23 -8.36 -8.66 -6.55
N VAL A 24 -7.37 -7.82 -6.84
CA VAL A 24 -6.67 -7.79 -8.12
C VAL A 24 -5.51 -8.74 -7.92
N GLY A 25 -5.28 -9.71 -8.82
CA GLY A 25 -4.10 -10.59 -8.78
C GLY A 25 -2.84 -9.78 -8.52
N GLN A 26 -2.40 -9.76 -7.26
CA GLN A 26 -1.57 -8.68 -6.73
C GLN A 26 -0.10 -9.13 -6.82
N PRO A 27 0.75 -8.41 -7.56
CA PRO A 27 2.19 -8.61 -7.45
C PRO A 27 2.57 -8.34 -5.99
N ALA A 28 3.12 -9.35 -5.30
CA ALA A 28 3.54 -9.36 -3.88
C ALA A 28 3.25 -8.04 -3.14
N THR A 29 2.06 -7.92 -2.56
CA THR A 29 1.68 -6.68 -1.87
C THR A 29 2.41 -6.60 -0.56
N PHE A 30 3.35 -5.67 -0.49
CA PHE A 30 3.90 -5.25 0.77
C PHE A 30 2.80 -4.51 1.55
N ASP A 31 2.27 -5.15 2.59
CA ASP A 31 1.21 -4.59 3.44
C ASP A 31 1.82 -3.96 4.71
N CYS A 32 1.45 -2.70 4.96
CA CYS A 32 1.86 -1.96 6.16
C CYS A 32 1.15 -2.48 7.42
N THR A 33 1.58 -3.64 7.91
CA THR A 33 1.09 -4.25 9.15
C THR A 33 1.73 -3.65 10.40
N GLN A 34 2.91 -3.04 10.25
CA GLN A 34 3.68 -2.41 11.31
C GLN A 34 4.23 -1.07 10.82
N ASP A 35 4.33 -0.10 11.73
CA ASP A 35 4.97 1.18 11.44
C ASP A 35 6.47 0.99 11.34
N GLY A 36 7.10 1.63 10.35
CA GLY A 36 8.53 1.45 10.10
C GLY A 36 8.94 1.78 8.67
N PHE A 37 10.17 1.39 8.34
CA PHE A 37 10.70 1.49 6.99
C PHE A 37 11.10 0.12 6.49
N PHE A 38 10.68 -0.22 5.27
CA PHE A 38 10.81 -1.56 4.73
C PHE A 38 11.29 -1.53 3.29
N ALA A 39 12.26 -2.37 2.97
CA ALA A 39 12.82 -2.44 1.63
C ALA A 39 11.88 -3.17 0.67
N ASP A 40 11.82 -2.69 -0.57
CA ASP A 40 11.20 -3.43 -1.67
C ASP A 40 12.21 -4.42 -2.28
N HIS A 41 12.26 -5.64 -1.75
CA HIS A 41 13.13 -6.70 -2.30
C HIS A 41 12.80 -7.06 -3.76
N GLY A 42 11.55 -6.91 -4.19
CA GLY A 42 11.14 -7.13 -5.58
C GLY A 42 11.74 -6.11 -6.55
N ARG A 43 12.17 -4.95 -6.03
CA ARG A 43 12.88 -3.89 -6.77
C ARG A 43 14.33 -3.76 -6.35
N ASN A 44 14.94 -4.84 -5.86
CA ASN A 44 16.34 -4.89 -5.40
C ASN A 44 16.68 -3.83 -4.35
N CYS A 45 15.74 -3.51 -3.44
CA CYS A 45 15.90 -2.52 -2.37
C CYS A 45 16.23 -1.08 -2.84
N VAL A 46 16.08 -0.79 -4.13
CA VAL A 46 16.23 0.59 -4.66
C VAL A 46 15.06 1.46 -4.21
N VAL A 47 13.90 0.84 -3.98
CA VAL A 47 12.70 1.44 -3.43
C VAL A 47 12.51 0.91 -2.00
N TYR A 48 12.00 1.77 -1.12
CA TYR A 48 11.57 1.38 0.21
C TYR A 48 10.26 2.10 0.57
N TYR A 49 9.55 1.55 1.54
CA TYR A 49 8.28 2.06 2.00
C TYR A 49 8.41 2.57 3.43
N ARG A 50 7.79 3.71 3.72
CA ARG A 50 7.48 4.13 5.09
C ARG A 50 6.04 3.75 5.38
N CYS A 51 5.83 2.94 6.40
CA CYS A 51 4.53 2.64 6.96
C CYS A 51 4.29 3.51 8.20
N ALA A 52 3.15 4.18 8.26
CA ALA A 52 2.73 4.94 9.43
C ALA A 52 1.20 4.92 9.55
N ASN A 53 0.67 4.42 10.67
CA ASN A 53 -0.77 4.27 10.93
C ASN A 53 -1.50 3.47 9.84
N GLY A 54 -0.84 2.47 9.24
CA GLY A 54 -1.38 1.69 8.12
C GLY A 54 -1.28 2.36 6.76
N ASP A 55 -0.83 3.61 6.68
CA ASP A 55 -0.57 4.30 5.41
C ASP A 55 0.84 3.99 4.89
N MET A 56 0.93 3.67 3.60
CA MET A 56 2.18 3.39 2.90
C MET A 56 2.63 4.58 2.05
N THR A 57 3.89 5.00 2.20
CA THR A 57 4.53 5.98 1.31
C THR A 57 5.79 5.39 0.71
N ALA A 58 5.92 5.40 -0.62
CA ALA A 58 7.10 4.88 -1.31
C ALA A 58 8.18 5.96 -1.48
N PHE A 59 9.44 5.54 -1.34
CA PHE A 59 10.64 6.36 -1.51
C PHE A 59 11.67 5.61 -2.34
N GLY A 60 12.56 6.35 -3.01
CA GLY A 60 13.65 5.80 -3.80
C GLY A 60 14.99 6.25 -3.27
N CYS A 61 15.95 5.34 -3.23
CA CYS A 61 17.35 5.70 -3.02
C CYS A 61 17.95 6.32 -4.29
N ASN A 62 18.98 7.15 -4.11
CA ASN A 62 19.75 7.69 -5.22
C ASN A 62 20.44 6.57 -6.02
N LYS A 63 20.83 6.86 -7.26
CA LYS A 63 21.54 5.90 -8.11
C LYS A 63 22.76 5.32 -7.39
N GLY A 64 22.91 3.99 -7.43
CA GLY A 64 24.01 3.26 -6.79
C GLY A 64 23.86 3.07 -5.28
N HIS A 65 22.72 3.43 -4.70
CA HIS A 65 22.40 3.18 -3.29
C HIS A 65 21.19 2.27 -3.16
N LEU A 66 21.22 1.42 -2.14
CA LEU A 66 20.13 0.52 -1.75
C LEU A 66 19.68 0.86 -0.32
N PHE A 67 18.42 0.64 -0.03
CA PHE A 67 17.89 0.81 1.32
C PHE A 67 18.33 -0.35 2.20
N ASP A 68 19.05 -0.04 3.28
CA ASP A 68 19.39 -0.98 4.34
C ASP A 68 18.37 -0.84 5.48
N GLU A 69 17.58 -1.89 5.72
CA GLU A 69 16.55 -1.87 6.77
C GLU A 69 17.16 -1.76 8.17
N THR A 70 18.32 -2.38 8.38
CA THR A 70 19.02 -2.41 9.68
C THR A 70 19.36 -1.01 10.18
N SER A 71 19.91 -0.16 9.31
CA SER A 71 20.25 1.23 9.60
C SER A 71 19.15 2.22 9.20
N SER A 72 18.12 1.74 8.50
CA SER A 72 17.03 2.53 7.90
C SER A 72 17.56 3.68 7.03
N LYS A 73 18.56 3.40 6.17
CA LYS A 73 19.24 4.39 5.32
C LYS A 73 19.53 3.85 3.94
N CYS A 74 19.62 4.76 2.98
CA CYS A 74 20.22 4.45 1.69
C CYS A 74 21.75 4.42 1.83
N LEU A 75 22.36 3.25 1.65
CA LEU A 75 23.81 3.05 1.67
C LEU A 75 24.29 2.62 0.27
N PRO A 76 25.60 2.76 -0.04
CA PRO A 76 26.14 2.26 -1.31
C PRO A 76 25.78 0.79 -1.52
N ALA A 77 25.44 0.41 -2.75
CA ALA A 77 24.94 -0.94 -3.06
C ALA A 77 25.90 -2.06 -2.58
N ASP A 78 27.21 -1.83 -2.62
CA ASP A 78 28.23 -2.79 -2.19
C ASP A 78 28.24 -3.04 -0.66
N SER A 79 27.54 -2.19 0.11
CA SER A 79 27.45 -2.26 1.57
C SER A 79 26.13 -2.82 2.08
N VAL A 80 25.15 -3.08 1.21
CA VAL A 80 23.80 -3.54 1.59
C VAL A 80 23.58 -4.94 1.04
N THR A 81 23.15 -5.86 1.91
CA THR A 81 22.63 -7.16 1.46
C THR A 81 21.12 -7.08 1.38
N CYS A 82 20.63 -7.00 0.15
CA CYS A 82 19.23 -7.17 -0.24
C CYS A 82 19.07 -8.58 -0.82
#